data_AF-A0ABD7IV77-F1
#
_entry.id   AF-A0ABD7IV77-F1
#
_cell.length_a   1.000
_cell.length_b   1.000
_cell.length_c   1.000
_cell.angle_alpha   90.00
_cell.angle_beta   90.00
_cell.angle_gamma   90.00
#
_symmetry.space_group_name_H-M   'P 1'
#
loop_
_entity.id
_entity.type
_entity.pdbx_description
1 polymer ?
#
loop_
_entity_poly.entity_id
_entity_poly.type
_entity_poly.pdbx_seq_one_letter_code
_entity_poly.pdbx_strand_id
1 'polypeptide(L)'
;MASEVAKVTQQDFDLDKALKQVRDILSDNNDFNTVSKWSDLNTLTYKNGRYIANTALFVDIRESSQFLASNDNRIVARLYRSYISEAIMILKNHSCCNEINIVGDCVSAIFTENEDLTQSNYNNDRSDIIEDLKSASMIRPTVDIIKYFIFKKI
;
A
#
# COMPACT_ATOMS: atom_id res chain seq x y z
N MET A 1 -7.31 -5.00 -18.56
CA MET A 1 -8.78 -4.95 -18.45
C MET A 1 -9.12 -3.57 -17.90
N ALA A 2 -9.98 -2.82 -18.58
CA ALA A 2 -10.49 -1.56 -18.05
C ALA A 2 -11.24 -1.89 -16.75
N SER A 3 -10.82 -1.32 -15.62
CA SER A 3 -11.58 -1.40 -14.39
C SER A 3 -12.96 -0.79 -14.63
N GLU A 4 -14.01 -1.52 -14.29
CA GLU A 4 -15.32 -0.90 -14.12
C GLU A 4 -15.20 0.08 -12.95
N VAL A 5 -14.90 1.34 -13.27
CA VAL A 5 -15.03 2.44 -12.32
C VAL A 5 -16.52 2.46 -11.95
N ALA A 6 -16.84 2.03 -10.74
CA ALA A 6 -18.21 2.08 -10.23
C ALA A 6 -18.74 3.51 -10.39
N LYS A 7 -19.72 3.69 -11.27
CA LYS A 7 -20.36 4.99 -11.48
C LYS A 7 -21.07 5.35 -10.18
N VAL A 8 -20.54 6.34 -9.48
CA VAL A 8 -21.18 6.90 -8.29
C VAL A 8 -22.49 7.54 -8.74
N THR A 9 -23.60 6.92 -8.37
CA THR A 9 -24.94 7.43 -8.57
C THR A 9 -25.50 7.78 -7.20
N GLN A 10 -26.12 8.95 -7.08
CA GLN A 10 -26.82 9.30 -5.84
C GLN A 10 -27.94 8.28 -5.63
N GLN A 11 -27.97 7.68 -4.45
CA GLN A 11 -29.01 6.77 -4.01
C GLN A 11 -29.56 7.28 -2.68
N ASP A 12 -30.87 7.18 -2.50
CA ASP A 12 -31.49 7.48 -1.21
C ASP A 12 -31.14 6.39 -0.20
N PHE A 13 -30.87 6.80 1.03
CA PHE A 13 -30.58 5.87 2.11
C PHE A 13 -31.85 5.11 2.51
N ASP A 14 -31.77 3.79 2.45
CA ASP A 14 -32.85 2.88 2.85
C ASP A 14 -32.47 2.20 4.16
N LEU A 15 -33.08 2.66 5.26
CA LEU A 15 -32.79 2.18 6.60
C LEU A 15 -33.10 0.69 6.76
N ASP A 16 -34.21 0.20 6.18
CA ASP A 16 -34.62 -1.19 6.33
C ASP A 16 -33.67 -2.13 5.60
N LYS A 17 -33.21 -1.75 4.40
CA LYS A 17 -32.15 -2.49 3.69
C LYS A 17 -30.84 -2.49 4.48
N ALA A 18 -30.43 -1.34 5.02
CA ALA A 18 -29.22 -1.24 5.82
C ALA A 18 -29.29 -2.13 7.07
N LEU A 19 -30.42 -2.10 7.80
CA LEU A 19 -30.63 -2.95 8.98
C LEU A 19 -30.58 -4.43 8.63
N LYS A 20 -31.20 -4.83 7.52
CA LYS A 20 -31.12 -6.22 7.04
C LYS A 20 -29.68 -6.62 6.75
N GLN A 21 -28.95 -5.82 5.98
CA GLN A 21 -27.56 -6.11 5.62
C GLN A 21 -26.65 -6.22 6.85
N VAL A 22 -26.79 -5.31 7.82
CA VAL A 22 -26.03 -5.35 9.07
C VAL A 22 -26.34 -6.64 9.85
N ARG A 23 -27.62 -7.01 9.98
CA ARG A 23 -28.00 -8.26 10.65
C ARG A 23 -27.41 -9.47 9.95
N ASP A 24 -27.50 -9.53 8.63
CA ASP A 24 -26.97 -10.63 7.83
C ASP A 24 -25.46 -10.79 8.08
N ILE A 25 -24.69 -9.69 8.04
CA ILE A 25 -23.23 -9.69 8.32
C ILE A 25 -22.94 -10.13 9.77
N LEU A 26 -23.65 -9.60 10.76
CA LEU A 26 -23.40 -9.90 12.17
C LEU A 26 -23.82 -11.33 12.57
N SER A 27 -24.74 -11.94 11.82
CA SER A 27 -25.18 -13.32 12.02
C SER A 27 -24.33 -14.35 11.26
N ASP A 28 -23.40 -13.88 10.43
CA ASP A 28 -22.57 -14.76 9.62
C ASP A 28 -21.53 -15.50 10.49
N ASN A 29 -21.25 -16.75 10.15
CA ASN A 29 -20.30 -17.62 10.85
C ASN A 29 -19.20 -18.09 9.89
N ASN A 30 -18.74 -17.21 8.99
CA ASN A 30 -17.67 -17.55 8.04
C ASN A 30 -16.38 -17.92 8.78
N ASP A 31 -15.78 -19.03 8.36
CA ASP A 31 -14.42 -19.41 8.76
C ASP A 31 -13.39 -18.91 7.75
N PHE A 32 -12.28 -18.39 8.27
CA PHE A 32 -11.18 -17.89 7.45
C PHE A 32 -9.93 -18.76 7.61
N ASN A 33 -9.37 -19.18 6.47
CA ASN A 33 -8.19 -20.04 6.44
C ASN A 33 -6.90 -19.23 6.41
N THR A 34 -5.85 -19.76 7.05
CA THR A 34 -4.48 -19.28 6.87
C THR A 34 -3.90 -19.78 5.55
N VAL A 35 -3.29 -18.90 4.79
CA VAL A 35 -2.62 -19.20 3.51
C VAL A 35 -1.17 -18.75 3.56
N SER A 36 -0.28 -19.54 2.94
CA SER A 36 1.15 -19.20 2.84
C SER A 36 1.46 -18.25 1.69
N LYS A 37 0.59 -18.19 0.68
CA LYS A 37 0.82 -17.40 -0.54
C LYS A 37 -0.25 -16.34 -0.74
N TRP A 38 0.20 -15.16 -1.15
CA TRP A 38 -0.67 -14.06 -1.55
C TRP A 38 -1.56 -14.44 -2.75
N SER A 39 -2.88 -14.31 -2.59
CA SER A 39 -3.84 -14.44 -3.69
C SER A 39 -4.16 -13.07 -4.29
N ASP A 40 -4.63 -13.03 -5.53
CA ASP A 40 -5.11 -11.80 -6.16
C ASP A 40 -6.24 -11.16 -5.32
N LEU A 41 -6.04 -9.92 -4.85
CA LEU A 41 -7.00 -9.15 -4.07
C LEU A 41 -8.35 -9.01 -4.76
N ASN A 42 -8.37 -9.02 -6.10
CA ASN A 42 -9.59 -8.93 -6.88
C ASN A 42 -10.55 -10.11 -6.66
N THR A 43 -10.08 -11.18 -6.00
CA THR A 43 -10.89 -12.36 -5.65
C THR A 43 -11.52 -12.27 -4.25
N LEU A 44 -11.17 -11.27 -3.45
CA LEU A 44 -11.70 -11.08 -2.11
C LEU A 44 -13.14 -10.55 -2.15
N THR A 45 -13.93 -11.02 -1.19
CA THR A 45 -15.33 -10.68 -0.94
C THR A 45 -15.51 -10.55 0.58
N TYR A 46 -16.66 -10.06 1.02
CA TYR A 46 -16.99 -9.98 2.45
C TYR A 46 -17.07 -11.35 3.17
N LYS A 47 -17.03 -12.48 2.43
CA LYS A 47 -17.24 -13.83 2.98
C LYS A 47 -16.04 -14.77 2.85
N ASN A 48 -14.98 -14.39 2.14
CA ASN A 48 -13.87 -15.30 1.81
C ASN A 48 -12.50 -14.77 2.23
N GLY A 49 -12.44 -14.04 3.35
CA GLY A 49 -11.20 -13.59 3.97
C GLY A 49 -10.17 -14.71 4.22
N ARG A 50 -8.91 -14.30 4.36
CA ARG A 50 -7.75 -15.19 4.58
C ARG A 50 -6.79 -14.56 5.58
N TYR A 51 -6.12 -15.39 6.38
CA TYR A 51 -4.99 -14.95 7.19
C TYR A 51 -3.69 -15.21 6.43
N ILE A 52 -2.78 -14.23 6.41
CA ILE A 52 -1.48 -14.38 5.78
C ILE A 52 -0.42 -13.67 6.61
N ALA A 53 0.69 -14.36 6.86
CA ALA A 53 1.87 -13.75 7.46
C ALA A 53 2.51 -12.81 6.45
N ASN A 54 2.69 -11.55 6.83
CA ASN A 54 3.23 -10.52 5.96
C ASN A 54 4.03 -9.49 6.77
N THR A 55 4.75 -8.65 6.04
CA THR A 55 5.38 -7.44 6.54
C THR A 55 4.77 -6.25 5.81
N ALA A 56 4.40 -5.19 6.53
CA ALA A 56 3.78 -4.01 5.95
C ALA A 56 4.67 -2.78 6.12
N LEU A 57 4.92 -2.07 5.02
CA LEU A 57 5.67 -0.81 5.00
C LEU A 57 4.71 0.36 4.84
N PHE A 58 4.91 1.41 5.62
CA PHE A 58 4.22 2.69 5.43
C PHE A 58 5.25 3.81 5.36
N VAL A 59 5.29 4.49 4.23
CA VAL A 59 6.13 5.68 4.03
C VAL A 59 5.20 6.87 3.92
N ASP A 60 5.38 7.84 4.80
CA ASP A 60 4.53 9.01 4.91
C ASP A 60 5.34 10.30 4.97
N ILE A 61 4.82 11.39 4.40
CA ILE A 61 5.47 12.69 4.46
C ILE A 61 5.06 13.40 5.75
N ARG A 62 6.01 13.49 6.67
CA ARG A 62 5.83 14.26 7.91
C ARG A 62 5.49 15.72 7.58
N GLU A 63 4.47 16.25 8.26
CA GLU A 63 4.01 17.64 8.17
C GLU A 63 3.56 18.06 6.75
N SER A 64 3.11 17.10 5.92
CA SER A 64 2.63 17.35 4.57
C SER A 64 1.51 18.38 4.48
N SER A 65 0.58 18.40 5.43
CA SER A 65 -0.50 19.39 5.46
C SER A 65 0.01 20.83 5.61
N GLN A 66 1.04 21.04 6.42
CA GLN A 66 1.66 22.36 6.59
C GLN A 66 2.48 22.72 5.35
N PHE A 67 3.17 21.74 4.76
CA PHE A 67 3.91 21.92 3.51
C PHE A 67 2.99 22.35 2.36
N LEU A 68 1.84 21.70 2.23
CA LEU A 68 0.77 22.02 1.27
C LEU A 68 0.27 23.46 1.41
N ALA A 69 0.04 23.90 2.65
CA ALA A 69 -0.48 25.25 2.91
C ALA A 69 0.54 26.37 2.63
N SER A 70 1.84 26.06 2.69
CA SER A 70 2.93 27.05 2.65
C SER A 70 3.67 27.15 1.32
N ASN A 71 3.38 26.29 0.34
CA ASN A 71 4.15 26.20 -0.91
C ASN A 71 3.27 26.33 -2.17
N ASP A 72 3.88 26.75 -3.28
CA ASP A 72 3.23 26.82 -4.59
C ASP A 72 2.79 25.41 -5.04
N ASN A 73 1.56 25.29 -5.54
CA ASN A 73 0.97 24.03 -6.01
C ASN A 73 1.85 23.29 -7.03
N ARG A 74 2.67 23.99 -7.82
CA ARG A 74 3.60 23.36 -8.78
C ARG A 74 4.77 22.70 -8.07
N ILE A 75 5.29 23.30 -7.00
CA ILE A 75 6.36 22.70 -6.17
C ILE A 75 5.82 21.44 -5.50
N VAL A 76 4.65 21.57 -4.87
CA VAL A 76 3.92 20.47 -4.25
C VAL A 76 3.69 19.32 -5.24
N ALA A 77 3.16 19.60 -6.41
CA ALA A 77 2.85 18.57 -7.41
C ALA A 77 4.11 17.88 -7.95
N ARG A 78 5.24 18.61 -8.06
CA ARG A 78 6.53 18.01 -8.43
C ARG A 78 7.07 17.11 -7.32
N LEU A 79 7.00 17.55 -6.06
CA LEU A 79 7.39 16.74 -4.91
C LEU A 79 6.62 15.41 -4.89
N TYR A 80 5.30 15.46 -4.92
CA TYR A 80 4.48 14.26 -4.85
C TYR A 80 4.73 13.31 -6.02
N ARG A 81 4.76 13.82 -7.26
CA ARG A 81 5.01 12.94 -8.42
C ARG A 81 6.38 12.28 -8.35
N SER A 82 7.43 13.02 -7.98
CA SER A 82 8.77 12.45 -7.84
C SER A 82 8.85 11.45 -6.69
N TYR A 83 8.36 11.82 -5.50
CA TYR A 83 8.36 10.94 -4.34
C TYR A 83 7.59 9.64 -4.57
N ILE A 84 6.34 9.73 -5.03
CA ILE A 84 5.47 8.57 -5.25
C ILE A 84 6.06 7.69 -6.35
N SER A 85 6.53 8.27 -7.46
CA SER A 85 7.16 7.51 -8.56
C SER A 85 8.35 6.69 -8.08
N GLU A 86 9.27 7.30 -7.34
CA GLU A 86 10.48 6.62 -6.89
C GLU A 86 10.20 5.61 -5.78
N ALA A 87 9.29 5.92 -4.85
CA ALA A 87 8.85 4.95 -3.83
C ALA A 87 8.27 3.69 -4.50
N ILE A 88 7.36 3.84 -5.47
CA ILE A 88 6.82 2.71 -6.23
C ILE A 88 7.93 1.92 -6.92
N MET A 89 8.89 2.61 -7.57
CA MET A 89 9.98 1.94 -8.29
C MET A 89 10.84 1.10 -7.36
N ILE A 90 11.21 1.64 -6.19
CA ILE A 90 11.98 0.93 -5.17
C ILE A 90 11.21 -0.31 -4.70
N LEU A 91 9.93 -0.15 -4.35
CA LEU A 91 9.09 -1.25 -3.88
C LEU A 91 8.91 -2.35 -4.93
N LYS A 92 8.72 -1.98 -6.20
CA LYS A 92 8.58 -2.93 -7.32
C LYS A 92 9.87 -3.68 -7.66
N ASN A 93 11.02 -3.22 -7.16
CA ASN A 93 12.29 -3.91 -7.36
C ASN A 93 12.46 -5.15 -6.46
N HIS A 94 11.52 -5.38 -5.54
CA HIS A 94 11.53 -6.49 -4.60
C HIS A 94 10.47 -7.52 -4.95
N SER A 95 10.88 -8.79 -5.06
CA SER A 95 9.98 -9.87 -5.46
C SER A 95 8.97 -10.24 -4.38
N CYS A 96 9.28 -9.95 -3.11
CA CYS A 96 8.38 -10.14 -1.99
C CYS A 96 7.28 -9.08 -1.93
N CYS A 97 7.37 -7.97 -2.70
CA CYS A 97 6.37 -6.91 -2.71
C CYS A 97 5.16 -7.33 -3.56
N ASN A 98 4.01 -7.56 -2.93
CA ASN A 98 2.79 -8.06 -3.59
C ASN A 98 1.74 -7.00 -3.85
N GLU A 99 1.71 -5.96 -3.03
CA GLU A 99 0.73 -4.89 -3.11
C GLU A 99 1.38 -3.56 -2.80
N ILE A 100 1.01 -2.53 -3.56
CA ILE A 100 1.40 -1.14 -3.30
C ILE A 100 0.13 -0.31 -3.31
N ASN A 101 -0.10 0.44 -2.24
CA ASN A 101 -1.22 1.35 -2.09
C ASN A 101 -0.73 2.78 -1.93
N ILE A 102 -1.51 3.71 -2.48
CA ILE A 102 -1.22 5.15 -2.40
C ILE A 102 -2.48 5.82 -1.88
N VAL A 103 -2.39 6.40 -0.68
CA VAL A 103 -3.49 7.10 -0.04
C VAL A 103 -2.99 8.46 0.40
N GLY A 104 -3.40 9.50 -0.32
CA GLY A 104 -2.87 10.85 -0.12
C GLY A 104 -1.36 10.90 -0.38
N ASP A 105 -0.61 11.27 0.64
CA ASP A 105 0.85 11.36 0.67
C ASP A 105 1.54 10.09 1.20
N CYS A 106 0.77 9.11 1.68
CA CYS A 106 1.31 7.85 2.13
C CYS A 106 1.44 6.85 0.97
N VAL A 107 2.62 6.26 0.83
CA VAL A 107 2.86 5.08 0.01
C VAL A 107 3.08 3.90 0.94
N SER A 108 2.24 2.87 0.82
CA SER A 108 2.36 1.65 1.61
C SER A 108 2.56 0.43 0.73
N ALA A 109 3.19 -0.60 1.29
CA ALA A 109 3.39 -1.87 0.60
C ALA A 109 3.18 -3.06 1.54
N ILE A 110 2.70 -4.17 0.97
CA ILE A 110 2.61 -5.45 1.65
C ILE A 110 3.63 -6.40 1.03
N PHE A 111 4.48 -6.97 1.89
CA PHE A 111 5.47 -7.98 1.55
C PHE A 111 5.04 -9.34 2.08
N THR A 112 5.09 -10.38 1.25
CA THR A 112 4.92 -11.77 1.69
C THR A 112 6.16 -12.59 1.43
N GLU A 113 6.36 -13.60 2.27
CA GLU A 113 7.59 -14.39 2.25
C GLU A 113 7.73 -15.16 0.93
N ASN A 114 8.92 -15.07 0.35
CA ASN A 114 9.40 -15.94 -0.71
C ASN A 114 10.34 -16.98 -0.10
N GLU A 115 9.84 -18.22 0.07
CA GLU A 115 10.59 -19.32 0.69
C GLU A 115 11.92 -19.63 -0.03
N ASP A 116 11.94 -19.52 -1.36
CA ASP A 116 13.16 -19.75 -2.14
C ASP A 116 14.24 -18.73 -1.78
N LEU A 117 13.86 -17.45 -1.65
CA LEU A 117 14.79 -16.39 -1.26
C LEU A 117 15.23 -16.50 0.20
N THR A 118 14.31 -16.85 1.11
CA THR A 118 14.61 -17.13 2.52
C THR A 118 15.74 -18.15 2.61
N GLN A 119 15.65 -19.25 1.87
CA GLN A 119 16.64 -20.35 1.93
C GLN A 119 17.93 -20.04 1.16
N SER A 120 17.84 -19.42 -0.01
CA SER A 120 18.99 -19.27 -0.94
C SER A 120 19.82 -18.01 -0.72
N ASN A 121 19.17 -16.87 -0.42
CA ASN A 121 19.80 -15.55 -0.46
C ASN A 121 19.85 -14.87 0.91
N TYR A 122 19.08 -15.36 1.88
CA TYR A 122 18.83 -14.68 3.15
C TYR A 122 19.11 -15.53 4.39
N ASN A 123 19.90 -16.60 4.27
CA ASN A 123 20.37 -17.40 5.42
C ASN A 123 19.25 -17.94 6.35
N ASN A 124 18.08 -18.25 5.79
CA ASN A 124 16.86 -18.63 6.50
C ASN A 124 16.20 -17.52 7.33
N ASP A 125 16.67 -16.28 7.21
CA ASP A 125 15.91 -15.12 7.68
C ASP A 125 14.79 -14.80 6.69
N ARG A 126 13.65 -14.36 7.23
CA ARG A 126 12.44 -14.07 6.48
C ARG A 126 12.67 -13.04 5.37
N SER A 127 12.46 -13.47 4.13
CA SER A 127 12.69 -12.66 2.92
C SER A 127 11.81 -11.40 2.86
N ASP A 128 10.58 -11.47 3.35
CA ASP A 128 9.67 -10.32 3.38
C ASP A 128 10.16 -9.19 4.29
N ILE A 129 10.68 -9.55 5.47
CA ILE A 129 11.28 -8.59 6.41
C ILE A 129 12.54 -7.96 5.81
N ILE A 130 13.39 -8.77 5.18
CA ILE A 130 14.65 -8.29 4.61
C ILE A 130 14.41 -7.34 3.44
N GLU A 131 13.49 -7.67 2.54
CA GLU A 131 13.17 -6.82 1.39
C GLU A 131 12.43 -5.54 1.79
N ASP A 132 11.58 -5.60 2.83
CA ASP A 132 10.99 -4.42 3.46
C ASP A 132 12.07 -3.45 4.00
N LEU A 133 12.99 -3.96 4.82
CA LEU A 133 14.07 -3.14 5.39
C LEU A 133 15.00 -2.56 4.32
N LYS A 134 15.30 -3.35 3.27
CA LYS A 134 16.05 -2.85 2.11
C LYS A 134 15.29 -1.72 1.42
N SER A 135 13.98 -1.88 1.18
CA SER A 135 13.13 -0.85 0.61
C SER A 135 13.20 0.44 1.43
N ALA A 136 13.00 0.35 2.74
CA ALA A 136 13.08 1.48 3.65
C ALA A 136 14.46 2.18 3.59
N SER A 137 15.55 1.39 3.55
CA SER A 137 16.92 1.90 3.45
C SER A 137 17.20 2.67 2.15
N MET A 138 16.53 2.33 1.06
CA MET A 138 16.67 3.00 -0.24
C MET A 138 15.75 4.21 -0.38
N ILE A 139 14.56 4.18 0.22
CA ILE A 139 13.58 5.27 0.14
C ILE A 139 14.10 6.51 0.85
N ARG A 140 14.66 6.38 2.05
CA ARG A 140 15.16 7.51 2.84
C ARG A 140 16.15 8.41 2.07
N PRO A 141 17.27 7.91 1.52
CA PRO A 141 18.22 8.73 0.76
C PRO A 141 17.61 9.25 -0.55
N THR A 142 16.73 8.49 -1.19
CA THR A 142 16.03 8.94 -2.41
C THR A 142 15.17 10.19 -2.13
N VAL A 143 14.45 10.20 -1.01
CA VAL A 143 13.69 11.37 -0.57
C VAL A 143 14.60 12.57 -0.29
N ASP A 144 15.78 12.34 0.30
CA ASP A 144 16.76 13.42 0.53
C ASP A 144 17.29 14.01 -0.79
N ILE A 145 17.53 13.17 -1.80
CA ILE A 145 17.91 13.60 -3.15
C ILE A 145 16.80 14.44 -3.79
N ILE A 146 15.54 14.00 -3.67
CA ILE A 146 14.38 14.76 -4.18
C ILE A 146 14.28 16.12 -3.50
N LYS A 147 14.40 16.16 -2.17
CA LYS A 147 14.42 17.43 -1.40
C LYS A 147 15.53 18.35 -1.89
N TYR A 148 16.73 17.82 -2.07
CA TYR A 148 17.85 18.59 -2.60
C TYR A 148 17.54 19.21 -3.96
N PHE A 149 16.99 18.45 -4.92
CA PHE A 149 16.65 18.99 -6.24
C PHE A 149 15.49 19.98 -6.25
N ILE A 150 14.55 19.87 -5.30
CA ILE A 150 13.40 20.78 -5.21
C ILE A 150 13.80 22.12 -4.59
N PHE A 151 14.63 22.11 -3.54
CA PHE A 151 14.96 23.31 -2.78
C PHE A 151 16.30 23.94 -3.15
N LYS A 152 17.14 23.28 -3.96
CA LYS A 152 18.32 23.92 -4.54
C LYS A 152 17.89 24.81 -5.71
N LYS A 153 18.01 26.13 -5.54
CA LYS A 153 17.96 27.09 -6.65
C LYS A 153 19.07 26.74 -7.64
N ILE A 154 18.70 26.35 -8.85
CA ILE A 154 19.54 26.50 -10.05
C ILE A 154 19.36 27.94 -10.53
#